data_AF-A0A7C7M4D4-F1
#
_entry.id   AF-A0A7C7M4D4-F1
#
_cell.length_a   1.000
_cell.length_b   1.000
_cell.length_c   1.000
_cell.angle_alpha   90.00
_cell.angle_beta   90.00
_cell.angle_gamma   90.00
#
_symmetry.space_group_name_H-M   'P 1'
#
loop_
_entity.id
_entity.type
_entity.pdbx_description
1 polymer ?
#
loop_
_entity_poly.entity_id
_entity_poly.type
_entity_poly.pdbx_seq_one_letter_code
_entity_poly.pdbx_strand_id
1 'polypeptide(L)'
;VILDIDYRPNLWNLGAHQDGEFRFVADQDVTLHLQSLLPLCDLVVGTEEELHIAGGVTDTLDAIRRVRQLTDAVIVCKRGPMGCTAFAAQANDWSDGVTGEGFPVEIYNVLGAGDGFMAGFLSGWLRDQPLENCCRFANACGALAVSRLGCAPAYPSKEELEYFLANGSRETALRRDARLNRLHEATTRPRRWDRLVALAFDHRSYFEKLAAQHHKGAAEIGRFKALVYRAAAAGADDDSGFGILVDDQFGRDTLHQAASSGCWIGRPAELSDQFPLELEIGPDLGSALNEWPVTQTVKVRVLYRLDDSEDIRNLHDRLMVRLADACRRTRHELLVEIISSRPDNSADPDMVPGILHHVYDLGVFPDWWTLEPITDSEYWQRVNKTVAQHDPHLQGIIVGGREMSQQKLRAVFEVAARQPLVRGFAVGRSIFEKPAERWFAGKWNDDDAVMAMASAYRSLIDAWDAACQQAGRLAG
;
A
#
# COMPACT_ATOMS: atom_id res chain seq x y z
N VAL A 1 -8.84 23.66 -23.27
CA VAL A 1 -7.37 23.74 -23.13
C VAL A 1 -7.03 24.34 -21.78
N ILE A 2 -6.11 23.72 -21.04
CA ILE A 2 -5.65 24.20 -19.74
C ILE A 2 -4.17 24.56 -19.88
N LEU A 3 -3.79 25.76 -19.44
CA LEU A 3 -2.42 26.25 -19.44
C LEU A 3 -1.97 26.44 -17.99
N ASP A 4 -1.06 25.60 -17.51
CA ASP A 4 -0.18 25.98 -16.40
C ASP A 4 1.03 26.68 -17.02
N ILE A 5 1.25 27.95 -16.65
CA ILE A 5 2.29 28.78 -17.28
C ILE A 5 3.67 28.16 -17.05
N ASP A 6 3.90 27.59 -15.86
CA ASP A 6 5.12 26.88 -15.42
C ASP A 6 6.41 27.55 -15.94
N TYR A 7 6.46 28.89 -15.90
CA TYR A 7 7.56 29.63 -16.51
C TYR A 7 8.85 29.44 -15.72
N ARG A 8 9.90 29.00 -16.42
CA ARG A 8 11.25 28.81 -15.86
C ARG A 8 12.25 29.53 -16.76
N PRO A 9 12.86 30.65 -16.33
CA PRO A 9 13.80 31.42 -17.15
C PRO A 9 14.87 30.59 -17.86
N ASN A 10 15.42 29.57 -17.17
CA ASN A 10 16.45 28.70 -17.74
C ASN A 10 15.97 27.83 -18.89
N LEU A 11 14.69 27.43 -18.90
CA LEU A 11 14.10 26.68 -20.03
C LEU A 11 13.89 27.58 -21.26
N TRP A 12 13.94 28.89 -21.07
CA TRP A 12 13.88 29.91 -22.12
C TRP A 12 15.26 30.49 -22.47
N ASN A 13 16.36 29.92 -21.93
CA ASN A 13 17.73 30.42 -22.09
C ASN A 13 17.96 31.86 -21.55
N LEU A 14 17.20 32.26 -20.53
CA LEU A 14 17.26 33.60 -19.93
C LEU A 14 18.10 33.67 -18.65
N GLY A 15 18.82 32.59 -18.29
CA GLY A 15 19.69 32.51 -17.11
C GLY A 15 20.89 31.59 -17.33
N ALA A 16 21.87 31.64 -16.44
CA ALA A 16 23.03 30.73 -16.46
C ALA A 16 22.65 29.33 -15.96
N HIS A 17 23.44 28.30 -16.28
CA HIS A 17 23.17 26.91 -15.85
C HIS A 17 23.01 26.72 -14.32
N GLN A 18 23.46 27.68 -13.51
CA GLN A 18 23.37 27.66 -12.03
C GLN A 18 22.20 28.48 -11.46
N ASP A 19 21.43 29.17 -12.31
CA ASP A 19 20.35 30.09 -11.91
C ASP A 19 19.01 29.37 -11.72
N GLY A 20 19.03 28.08 -11.36
CA GLY A 20 17.85 27.21 -11.21
C GLY A 20 16.80 27.72 -10.22
N GLU A 21 17.20 28.59 -9.30
CA GLU A 21 16.33 29.16 -8.27
C GLU A 21 15.66 30.48 -8.68
N PHE A 22 16.11 31.15 -9.75
CA PHE A 22 15.48 32.36 -10.23
C PHE A 22 14.13 32.04 -10.87
N ARG A 23 13.05 32.52 -10.22
CA ARG A 23 11.67 32.26 -10.65
C ARG A 23 11.17 33.24 -11.72
N PHE A 24 11.86 34.35 -11.94
CA PHE A 24 11.42 35.40 -12.86
C PHE A 24 12.58 36.12 -13.54
N VAL A 25 12.49 36.25 -14.87
CA VAL A 25 13.27 37.16 -15.70
C VAL A 25 12.30 37.75 -16.70
N ALA A 26 12.21 39.09 -16.78
CA ALA A 26 11.35 39.72 -17.76
C ALA A 26 11.93 39.53 -19.17
N ASP A 27 11.10 39.08 -20.10
CA ASP A 27 11.46 38.93 -21.51
C ASP A 27 10.25 39.16 -22.42
N GLN A 28 10.40 40.10 -23.35
CA GLN A 28 9.29 40.54 -24.20
C GLN A 28 8.87 39.47 -25.21
N ASP A 29 9.81 38.66 -25.71
CA ASP A 29 9.52 37.62 -26.68
C ASP A 29 8.74 36.47 -26.03
N VAL A 30 9.14 36.08 -24.80
CA VAL A 30 8.37 35.13 -23.98
C VAL A 30 6.96 35.65 -23.69
N THR A 31 6.83 36.92 -23.28
CA THR A 31 5.52 37.54 -23.04
C THR A 31 4.63 37.47 -24.27
N LEU A 32 5.12 37.91 -25.44
CA LEU A 32 4.35 37.89 -26.68
C LEU A 32 3.96 36.47 -27.09
N HIS A 33 4.86 35.50 -26.89
CA HIS A 33 4.58 34.10 -27.15
C HIS A 33 3.46 33.57 -26.27
N LEU A 34 3.54 33.74 -24.94
CA LEU A 34 2.50 33.32 -24.01
C LEU A 34 1.16 33.99 -24.32
N GLN A 35 1.17 35.31 -24.58
CA GLN A 35 -0.02 36.06 -24.93
C GLN A 35 -0.73 35.56 -26.19
N SER A 36 0.01 35.04 -27.16
CA SER A 36 -0.57 34.44 -28.37
C SER A 36 -1.37 33.15 -28.10
N LEU A 37 -1.11 32.47 -26.98
CA LEU A 37 -1.76 31.22 -26.58
C LEU A 37 -2.98 31.44 -25.68
N LEU A 38 -3.01 32.54 -24.92
CA LEU A 38 -4.08 32.83 -23.94
C LEU A 38 -5.51 32.76 -24.53
N PRO A 39 -5.80 33.27 -25.76
CA PRO A 39 -7.15 33.19 -26.34
C PRO A 39 -7.63 31.76 -26.63
N LEU A 40 -6.72 30.79 -26.64
CA LEU A 40 -7.03 29.38 -26.91
C LEU A 40 -7.32 28.58 -25.64
N CYS A 41 -7.20 29.19 -24.47
CA CYS A 41 -7.29 28.54 -23.16
C CYS A 41 -8.69 28.71 -22.54
N ASP A 42 -9.13 27.70 -21.79
CA ASP A 42 -10.32 27.76 -20.91
C ASP A 42 -9.94 28.01 -19.45
N LEU A 43 -8.69 27.67 -19.09
CA LEU A 43 -8.11 27.82 -17.76
C LEU A 43 -6.63 28.19 -17.89
N VAL A 44 -6.24 29.25 -17.20
CA VAL A 44 -4.84 29.74 -17.10
C VAL A 44 -4.46 29.74 -15.62
N VAL A 45 -3.38 29.06 -15.27
CA VAL A 45 -2.90 28.95 -13.89
C VAL A 45 -1.44 29.39 -13.84
N GLY A 46 -1.08 30.19 -12.85
CA GLY A 46 0.31 30.58 -12.62
C GLY A 46 0.53 31.10 -11.20
N THR A 47 1.79 31.11 -10.74
CA THR A 47 2.20 31.95 -9.61
C THR A 47 2.12 33.43 -9.97
N GLU A 48 2.33 34.31 -8.99
CA GLU A 48 2.39 35.75 -9.24
C GLU A 48 3.42 36.09 -10.32
N GLU A 49 4.63 35.53 -10.22
CA GLU A 49 5.71 35.72 -11.19
C GLU A 49 5.39 35.15 -12.57
N GLU A 50 4.73 33.99 -12.62
CA GLU A 50 4.30 33.37 -13.88
C GLU A 50 3.21 34.22 -14.56
N LEU A 51 2.33 34.86 -13.78
CA LEU A 51 1.37 35.81 -14.32
C LEU A 51 2.03 37.14 -14.74
N HIS A 52 3.10 37.58 -14.05
CA HIS A 52 3.87 38.77 -14.45
C HIS A 52 4.45 38.62 -15.86
N ILE A 53 5.04 37.45 -16.19
CA ILE A 53 5.60 37.23 -17.53
C ILE A 53 4.49 37.13 -18.59
N ALA A 54 3.34 36.54 -18.27
CA ALA A 54 2.20 36.47 -19.20
C ALA A 54 1.54 37.84 -19.42
N GLY A 55 1.45 38.68 -18.39
CA GLY A 55 0.91 40.04 -18.46
C GLY A 55 1.89 41.09 -18.97
N GLY A 56 3.19 40.82 -18.93
CA GLY A 56 4.25 41.75 -19.31
C GLY A 56 4.43 42.93 -18.34
N VAL A 57 4.03 42.76 -17.07
CA VAL A 57 4.19 43.74 -15.97
C VAL A 57 4.38 43.01 -14.65
N THR A 58 5.03 43.66 -13.69
CA THR A 58 5.42 43.04 -12.39
C THR A 58 4.45 43.32 -11.25
N ASP A 59 3.41 44.12 -11.46
CA ASP A 59 2.29 44.20 -10.51
C ASP A 59 1.32 43.05 -10.79
N THR A 60 1.01 42.24 -9.78
CA THR A 60 0.24 41.00 -9.96
C THR A 60 -1.18 41.27 -10.49
N LEU A 61 -1.88 42.28 -9.97
CA LEU A 61 -3.24 42.57 -10.41
C LEU A 61 -3.24 43.21 -11.80
N ASP A 62 -2.31 44.11 -12.11
CA ASP A 62 -2.15 44.66 -13.46
C ASP A 62 -1.80 43.57 -14.48
N ALA A 63 -0.96 42.59 -14.10
CA ALA A 63 -0.63 41.46 -14.94
C ALA A 63 -1.87 40.61 -15.23
N ILE A 64 -2.65 40.26 -14.21
CA ILE A 64 -3.91 39.53 -14.36
C ILE A 64 -4.90 40.32 -15.23
N ARG A 65 -5.03 41.63 -15.05
CA ARG A 65 -5.90 42.48 -15.90
C ARG A 65 -5.47 42.46 -17.36
N ARG A 66 -4.16 42.50 -17.64
CA ARG A 66 -3.64 42.38 -19.01
C ARG A 66 -3.89 40.99 -19.61
N VAL A 67 -3.70 39.92 -18.84
CA VAL A 67 -4.06 38.55 -19.27
C VAL A 67 -5.56 38.47 -19.58
N ARG A 68 -6.42 39.02 -18.71
CA ARG A 68 -7.89 39.05 -18.90
C ARG A 68 -8.32 39.82 -20.17
N GLN A 69 -7.57 40.82 -20.61
CA GLN A 69 -7.88 41.53 -21.88
C GLN A 69 -7.72 40.63 -23.12
N LEU A 70 -7.03 39.49 -22.98
CA LEU A 70 -6.69 38.59 -24.07
C LEU A 70 -7.48 37.27 -24.05
N THR A 71 -8.18 36.96 -22.94
CA THR A 71 -8.87 35.67 -22.80
C THR A 71 -10.06 35.74 -21.84
N ASP A 72 -11.07 34.91 -22.11
CA ASP A 72 -12.21 34.65 -21.22
C ASP A 72 -11.98 33.45 -20.29
N ALA A 73 -10.80 32.80 -20.36
CA ALA A 73 -10.42 31.69 -19.50
C ALA A 73 -10.56 32.00 -18.01
N VAL A 74 -10.84 31.02 -17.16
CA VAL A 74 -10.65 31.21 -15.71
C VAL A 74 -9.16 31.42 -15.44
N ILE A 75 -8.81 32.45 -14.66
CA ILE A 75 -7.42 32.74 -14.28
C ILE A 75 -7.23 32.37 -12.82
N VAL A 76 -6.26 31.52 -12.51
CA VAL A 76 -5.94 31.11 -11.13
C VAL A 76 -4.54 31.58 -10.77
N CYS A 77 -4.45 32.44 -9.76
CA CYS A 77 -3.20 32.93 -9.21
C CYS A 77 -2.82 32.13 -7.97
N LYS A 78 -1.71 31.40 -8.03
CA LYS A 78 -1.05 30.71 -6.90
C LYS A 78 -0.29 31.77 -6.08
N ARG A 79 -0.60 31.92 -4.79
CA ARG A 79 -0.07 32.98 -3.90
C ARG A 79 0.73 32.42 -2.72
N GLY A 80 1.38 31.28 -2.93
CA GLY A 80 2.17 30.60 -1.91
C GLY A 80 1.37 30.33 -0.62
N PRO A 81 1.86 30.75 0.57
CA PRO A 81 1.18 30.53 1.85
C PRO A 81 -0.21 31.17 1.96
N MET A 82 -0.50 32.19 1.14
CA MET A 82 -1.81 32.85 1.12
C MET A 82 -2.88 32.03 0.37
N GLY A 83 -2.50 30.88 -0.21
CA GLY A 83 -3.39 30.01 -0.97
C GLY A 83 -3.46 30.40 -2.45
N CYS A 84 -4.67 30.54 -2.98
CA CYS A 84 -4.87 30.94 -4.37
C CYS A 84 -6.15 31.74 -4.57
N THR A 85 -6.21 32.51 -5.65
CA THR A 85 -7.41 33.25 -6.06
C THR A 85 -7.75 32.93 -7.51
N ALA A 86 -9.00 32.52 -7.76
CA ALA A 86 -9.53 32.23 -9.09
C ALA A 86 -10.49 33.32 -9.56
N PHE A 87 -10.26 33.84 -10.77
CA PHE A 87 -11.05 34.88 -11.41
C PHE A 87 -11.78 34.30 -12.61
N ALA A 88 -13.11 34.19 -12.50
CA ALA A 88 -13.97 33.75 -13.61
C ALA A 88 -14.35 34.87 -14.58
N ALA A 89 -14.22 36.13 -14.16
CA ALA A 89 -14.58 37.30 -14.95
C ALA A 89 -13.60 38.45 -14.66
N GLN A 90 -14.10 39.59 -14.17
CA GLN A 90 -13.31 40.76 -13.81
C GLN A 90 -12.29 40.47 -12.70
N ALA A 91 -11.16 41.17 -12.75
CA ALA A 91 -10.06 41.05 -11.79
C ALA A 91 -9.52 42.46 -11.45
N ASN A 92 -10.43 43.36 -11.06
CA ASN A 92 -10.06 44.72 -10.66
C ASN A 92 -9.52 44.73 -9.23
N ASP A 93 -10.00 43.85 -8.36
CA ASP A 93 -9.46 43.65 -7.02
C ASP A 93 -9.39 42.16 -6.69
N TRP A 94 -8.60 41.78 -5.70
CA TRP A 94 -8.60 40.42 -5.16
C TRP A 94 -10.00 39.97 -4.72
N SER A 95 -10.85 40.90 -4.27
CA SER A 95 -12.25 40.62 -3.89
C SER A 95 -13.16 40.22 -5.06
N ASP A 96 -12.75 40.47 -6.31
CA ASP A 96 -13.50 40.00 -7.49
C ASP A 96 -13.31 38.49 -7.75
N GLY A 97 -12.27 37.89 -7.15
CA GLY A 97 -11.94 36.49 -7.30
C GLY A 97 -12.44 35.63 -6.13
N VAL A 98 -12.55 34.33 -6.38
CA VAL A 98 -12.80 33.32 -5.34
C VAL A 98 -11.46 32.92 -4.73
N THR A 99 -11.26 33.20 -3.44
CA THR A 99 -10.02 32.85 -2.74
C THR A 99 -10.18 31.54 -1.99
N GLY A 100 -9.28 30.58 -2.26
CA GLY A 100 -9.05 29.45 -1.37
C GLY A 100 -7.94 29.79 -0.38
N GLU A 101 -8.19 29.62 0.90
CA GLU A 101 -7.19 29.83 1.94
C GLU A 101 -6.08 28.77 1.88
N GLY A 102 -4.86 29.17 2.22
CA GLY A 102 -3.75 28.24 2.41
C GLY A 102 -3.90 27.45 3.71
N PHE A 103 -3.19 26.33 3.82
CA PHE A 103 -3.14 25.52 5.03
C PHE A 103 -1.83 25.76 5.79
N PRO A 104 -1.85 25.99 7.11
CA PRO A 104 -0.65 26.26 7.90
C PRO A 104 0.15 24.97 8.13
N VAL A 105 1.04 24.64 7.21
CA VAL A 105 1.88 23.44 7.25
C VAL A 105 3.38 23.77 7.25
N GLU A 106 4.18 22.88 7.82
CA GLU A 106 5.64 22.91 7.70
C GLU A 106 6.02 22.48 6.27
N ILE A 107 6.73 23.35 5.55
CA ILE A 107 7.27 23.04 4.23
C ILE A 107 8.52 22.17 4.43
N TYR A 108 8.42 20.91 4.00
CA TYR A 108 9.52 19.95 4.05
C TYR A 108 10.20 19.80 2.69
N ASN A 109 9.42 19.85 1.60
CA ASN A 109 9.90 19.73 0.23
C ASN A 109 9.00 20.54 -0.70
N VAL A 110 9.54 21.29 -1.66
CA VAL A 110 8.73 22.08 -2.62
C VAL A 110 8.55 21.38 -3.97
N LEU A 111 9.21 20.25 -4.19
CA LEU A 111 9.10 19.47 -5.42
C LEU A 111 7.66 18.97 -5.61
N GLY A 112 7.06 19.23 -6.77
CA GLY A 112 5.70 18.77 -7.09
C GLY A 112 4.58 19.56 -6.41
N ALA A 113 4.88 20.69 -5.75
CA ALA A 113 3.85 21.53 -5.12
C ALA A 113 2.82 22.05 -6.13
N GLY A 114 3.30 22.51 -7.29
CA GLY A 114 2.47 22.98 -8.40
C GLY A 114 1.62 21.85 -9.01
N ASP A 115 2.21 20.68 -9.24
CA ASP A 115 1.51 19.49 -9.74
C ASP A 115 0.43 19.02 -8.76
N GLY A 116 0.72 18.97 -7.46
CA GLY A 116 -0.25 18.64 -6.43
C GLY A 116 -1.40 19.66 -6.39
N PHE A 117 -1.08 20.95 -6.48
CA PHE A 117 -2.07 22.01 -6.62
C PHE A 117 -2.96 21.81 -7.85
N MET A 118 -2.36 21.58 -9.03
CA MET A 118 -3.07 21.38 -10.27
C MET A 118 -3.94 20.13 -10.22
N ALA A 119 -3.45 19.03 -9.66
CA ALA A 119 -4.23 17.81 -9.47
C ALA A 119 -5.47 18.06 -8.60
N GLY A 120 -5.32 18.81 -7.50
CA GLY A 120 -6.44 19.21 -6.65
C GLY A 120 -7.46 20.10 -7.37
N PHE A 121 -6.97 21.15 -8.05
CA PHE A 121 -7.83 22.09 -8.79
C PHE A 121 -8.62 21.38 -9.89
N LEU A 122 -7.93 20.60 -10.74
CA LEU A 122 -8.51 19.89 -11.86
C LEU A 122 -9.48 18.79 -11.42
N SER A 123 -9.23 18.16 -10.27
CA SER A 123 -10.16 17.19 -9.69
C SER A 123 -11.52 17.82 -9.40
N GLY A 124 -11.56 19.06 -8.89
CA GLY A 124 -12.81 19.80 -8.70
C GLY A 124 -13.38 20.31 -10.03
N TRP A 125 -12.53 20.96 -10.83
CA TRP A 125 -12.92 21.65 -12.06
C TRP A 125 -13.55 20.71 -13.10
N LEU A 126 -12.94 19.55 -13.34
CA LEU A 126 -13.46 18.55 -14.30
C LEU A 126 -14.74 17.85 -13.82
N ARG A 127 -15.17 18.11 -12.57
CA ARG A 127 -16.41 17.58 -11.98
C ARG A 127 -17.41 18.69 -11.68
N ASP A 128 -17.27 19.83 -12.36
CA ASP A 128 -18.15 21.01 -12.26
C ASP A 128 -18.37 21.48 -10.80
N GLN A 129 -17.35 21.33 -9.96
CA GLN A 129 -17.42 21.83 -8.59
C GLN A 129 -17.37 23.37 -8.58
N PRO A 130 -17.99 24.02 -7.58
CA PRO A 130 -17.80 25.45 -7.37
C PRO A 130 -16.32 25.82 -7.26
N LEU A 131 -15.92 26.97 -7.81
CA LEU A 131 -14.53 27.43 -7.79
C LEU A 131 -13.92 27.44 -6.38
N GLU A 132 -14.73 27.72 -5.36
CA GLU A 132 -14.32 27.66 -3.96
C GLU A 132 -13.78 26.27 -3.58
N ASN A 133 -14.48 25.20 -3.98
CA ASN A 133 -14.04 23.83 -3.76
C ASN A 133 -12.79 23.51 -4.59
N CYS A 134 -12.73 23.96 -5.85
CA CYS A 134 -11.55 23.78 -6.70
C CYS A 134 -10.29 24.39 -6.05
N CYS A 135 -10.38 25.64 -5.61
CA CYS A 135 -9.29 26.33 -4.90
C CYS A 135 -8.93 25.63 -3.58
N ARG A 136 -9.94 25.20 -2.81
CA ARG A 136 -9.73 24.49 -1.53
C ARG A 136 -9.00 23.16 -1.74
N PHE A 137 -9.41 22.37 -2.75
CA PHE A 137 -8.75 21.11 -3.10
C PHE A 137 -7.32 21.34 -3.58
N ALA A 138 -7.10 22.36 -4.40
CA ALA A 138 -5.78 22.73 -4.91
C ALA A 138 -4.81 23.04 -3.76
N ASN A 139 -5.19 23.92 -2.84
CA ASN A 139 -4.35 24.29 -1.72
C ASN A 139 -4.11 23.12 -0.76
N ALA A 140 -5.11 22.27 -0.52
CA ALA A 140 -4.96 21.11 0.35
C ALA A 140 -4.01 20.06 -0.24
N CYS A 141 -4.14 19.74 -1.53
CA CYS A 141 -3.21 18.84 -2.21
C CYS A 141 -1.78 19.41 -2.23
N GLY A 142 -1.63 20.72 -2.49
CA GLY A 142 -0.34 21.41 -2.39
C GLY A 142 0.27 21.30 -0.99
N ALA A 143 -0.52 21.55 0.05
CA ALA A 143 -0.09 21.47 1.45
C ALA A 143 0.35 20.05 1.86
N LEU A 144 -0.41 19.03 1.46
CA LEU A 144 -0.08 17.62 1.70
C LEU A 144 1.21 17.22 0.95
N ALA A 145 1.36 17.66 -0.29
CA ALA A 145 2.55 17.39 -1.09
C ALA A 145 3.80 18.01 -0.44
N VAL A 146 3.77 19.30 -0.08
CA VAL A 146 4.96 19.98 0.44
C VAL A 146 5.37 19.54 1.84
N SER A 147 4.45 18.90 2.59
CA SER A 147 4.74 18.41 3.93
C SER A 147 5.44 17.05 3.93
N ARG A 148 5.63 16.39 2.79
CA ARG A 148 6.23 15.04 2.65
C ARG A 148 7.45 15.05 1.72
N LEU A 149 8.24 13.98 1.78
CA LEU A 149 9.37 13.80 0.86
C LEU A 149 8.87 13.30 -0.50
N GLY A 150 9.46 13.81 -1.58
CA GLY A 150 9.18 13.36 -2.94
C GLY A 150 8.18 14.24 -3.69
N CYS A 151 7.74 13.75 -4.86
CA CYS A 151 6.84 14.44 -5.79
C CYS A 151 5.52 13.66 -5.87
N ALA A 152 5.22 13.01 -7.00
CA ALA A 152 4.02 12.21 -7.21
C ALA A 152 3.66 11.21 -6.08
N PRO A 153 4.60 10.49 -5.45
CA PRO A 153 4.27 9.59 -4.34
C PRO A 153 3.71 10.29 -3.10
N ALA A 154 3.92 11.60 -2.94
CA ALA A 154 3.42 12.37 -1.79
C ALA A 154 1.97 12.85 -1.95
N TYR A 155 1.42 12.76 -3.17
CA TYR A 155 0.08 13.29 -3.46
C TYR A 155 -1.00 12.49 -2.75
N PRO A 156 -2.01 13.17 -2.20
CA PRO A 156 -3.03 12.48 -1.44
C PRO A 156 -3.98 11.71 -2.34
N SER A 157 -4.52 10.61 -1.80
CA SER A 157 -5.73 10.03 -2.39
C SER A 157 -6.93 10.94 -2.16
N LYS A 158 -8.05 10.63 -2.83
CA LYS A 158 -9.31 11.33 -2.59
C LYS A 158 -9.77 11.22 -1.13
N GLU A 159 -9.69 10.03 -0.55
CA GLU A 159 -10.14 9.79 0.83
C GLU A 159 -9.27 10.52 1.85
N GLU A 160 -7.95 10.55 1.61
CA GLU A 160 -7.02 11.31 2.44
C GLU A 160 -7.29 12.82 2.36
N LEU A 161 -7.50 13.34 1.14
CA LEU A 161 -7.83 14.75 0.92
C LEU A 161 -9.13 15.14 1.62
N GLU A 162 -10.19 14.34 1.44
CA GLU A 162 -11.48 14.58 2.09
C GLU A 162 -11.36 14.53 3.62
N TYR A 163 -10.59 13.59 4.16
CA TYR A 163 -10.32 13.52 5.59
C TYR A 163 -9.59 14.78 6.09
N PHE A 164 -8.52 15.21 5.41
CA PHE A 164 -7.75 16.39 5.78
C PHE A 164 -8.61 17.66 5.74
N LEU A 165 -9.45 17.81 4.71
CA LEU A 165 -10.35 18.96 4.60
C LEU A 165 -11.44 18.99 5.68
N ALA A 166 -11.94 17.83 6.09
CA ALA A 166 -12.99 17.73 7.10
C ALA A 166 -12.47 17.87 8.54
N ASN A 167 -11.25 17.40 8.82
CA ASN A 167 -10.73 17.25 10.19
C ASN A 167 -9.49 18.10 10.48
N GLY A 168 -8.80 18.59 9.45
CA GLY A 168 -7.49 19.21 9.57
C GLY A 168 -6.41 18.24 10.10
N SER A 169 -5.36 18.81 10.68
CA SER A 169 -4.36 18.09 11.47
C SER A 169 -3.95 18.95 12.66
N ARG A 170 -3.53 18.30 13.75
CA ARG A 170 -2.90 18.98 14.90
C ARG A 170 -1.43 19.24 14.67
N GLU A 171 -0.82 18.55 13.70
CA GLU A 171 0.58 18.69 13.32
C GLU A 171 0.69 19.71 12.18
N THR A 172 1.63 20.64 12.28
CA THR A 172 2.00 21.45 11.11
C THR A 172 2.86 20.62 10.14
N ALA A 173 3.67 19.70 10.67
CA ALA A 173 4.36 18.67 9.90
C ALA A 173 3.44 17.48 9.63
N LEU A 174 2.57 17.56 8.61
CA LEU A 174 1.59 16.52 8.27
C LEU A 174 2.20 15.11 8.07
N ARG A 175 3.47 15.01 7.67
CA ARG A 175 4.22 13.74 7.65
C ARG A 175 4.39 13.06 9.02
N ARG A 176 4.02 13.72 10.12
CA ARG A 176 4.01 13.18 11.49
C ARG A 176 2.60 12.85 11.99
N ASP A 177 1.56 13.25 11.27
CA ASP A 177 0.18 12.91 11.62
C ASP A 177 -0.07 11.42 11.31
N ALA A 178 -0.21 10.61 12.36
CA ALA A 178 -0.36 9.17 12.23
C ALA A 178 -1.60 8.77 11.40
N ARG A 179 -2.69 9.52 11.50
CA ARG A 179 -3.95 9.20 10.80
C ARG A 179 -3.86 9.54 9.32
N LEU A 180 -3.32 10.72 8.98
CA LEU A 180 -3.09 11.10 7.59
C LEU A 180 -2.13 10.16 6.89
N ASN A 181 -1.01 9.80 7.53
CA ASN A 181 -0.04 8.90 6.91
C ASN A 181 -0.60 7.47 6.77
N ARG A 182 -1.41 7.00 7.73
CA ARG A 182 -2.12 5.72 7.56
C ARG A 182 -3.09 5.76 6.37
N LEU A 183 -3.88 6.82 6.25
CA LEU A 183 -4.80 6.97 5.12
C LEU A 183 -4.03 7.01 3.81
N HIS A 184 -2.97 7.81 3.74
CA HIS A 184 -2.08 7.90 2.59
C HIS A 184 -1.61 6.51 2.16
N GLU A 185 -0.89 5.80 3.02
CA GLU A 185 -0.38 4.44 2.76
C GLU A 185 -1.47 3.47 2.31
N ALA A 186 -2.61 3.49 3.00
CA ALA A 186 -3.67 2.53 2.74
C ALA A 186 -4.42 2.80 1.43
N THR A 187 -4.41 4.04 0.94
CA THR A 187 -5.21 4.46 -0.21
C THR A 187 -4.36 4.76 -1.45
N THR A 188 -3.04 4.87 -1.32
CA THR A 188 -2.10 5.07 -2.44
C THR A 188 -1.28 3.83 -2.80
N ARG A 189 -1.57 2.69 -2.18
CA ARG A 189 -0.87 1.43 -2.47
C ARG A 189 -0.92 1.07 -3.96
N PRO A 190 0.15 0.47 -4.53
CA PRO A 190 0.21 0.20 -5.97
C PRO A 190 -0.82 -0.82 -6.45
N ARG A 191 -1.21 -1.77 -5.59
CA ARG A 191 -2.11 -2.87 -5.96
C ARG A 191 -3.10 -3.16 -4.84
N ARG A 192 -4.35 -3.41 -5.23
CA ARG A 192 -5.41 -3.98 -4.40
C ARG A 192 -5.64 -5.42 -4.86
N TRP A 193 -5.89 -6.31 -3.91
CA TRP A 193 -6.14 -7.72 -4.19
C TRP A 193 -7.59 -8.06 -3.85
N ASP A 194 -8.36 -8.52 -4.84
CA ASP A 194 -9.76 -8.92 -4.63
C ASP A 194 -9.88 -10.26 -3.90
N ARG A 195 -8.86 -11.11 -4.07
CA ARG A 195 -8.64 -12.41 -3.43
C ARG A 195 -7.14 -12.71 -3.30
N LEU A 196 -6.80 -13.61 -2.39
CA LEU A 196 -5.43 -14.12 -2.22
C LEU A 196 -5.47 -15.62 -1.91
N VAL A 197 -5.06 -16.44 -2.88
CA VAL A 197 -4.88 -17.89 -2.73
C VAL A 197 -3.39 -18.15 -2.78
N ALA A 198 -2.78 -18.37 -1.62
CA ALA A 198 -1.35 -18.51 -1.48
C ALA A 198 -0.94 -19.94 -1.12
N LEU A 199 0.07 -20.46 -1.81
CA LEU A 199 0.75 -21.69 -1.41
C LEU A 199 1.90 -21.33 -0.47
N ALA A 200 1.81 -21.75 0.79
CA ALA A 200 2.77 -21.41 1.83
C ALA A 200 3.83 -22.51 2.02
N PHE A 201 5.10 -22.20 1.82
CA PHE A 201 6.22 -23.14 1.93
C PHE A 201 7.49 -22.48 2.51
N ASP A 202 7.29 -21.43 3.30
CA ASP A 202 8.26 -20.69 4.12
C ASP A 202 8.82 -21.48 5.33
N HIS A 203 8.44 -22.75 5.45
CA HIS A 203 8.85 -23.62 6.53
C HIS A 203 10.37 -23.88 6.44
N ARG A 204 11.11 -23.83 7.55
CA ARG A 204 12.57 -24.07 7.56
C ARG A 204 12.88 -25.36 8.30
N SER A 205 12.61 -25.42 9.60
CA SER A 205 12.91 -26.57 10.45
C SER A 205 12.28 -27.88 9.96
N TYR A 206 11.09 -27.82 9.37
CA TYR A 206 10.44 -29.00 8.77
C TYR A 206 11.28 -29.60 7.64
N PHE A 207 11.72 -28.79 6.68
CA PHE A 207 12.51 -29.27 5.54
C PHE A 207 13.92 -29.67 5.97
N GLU A 208 14.53 -28.98 6.94
CA GLU A 208 15.82 -29.39 7.50
C GLU A 208 15.75 -30.78 8.13
N LYS A 209 14.73 -31.04 8.96
CA LYS A 209 14.50 -32.37 9.56
C LYS A 209 14.27 -33.44 8.50
N LEU A 210 13.43 -33.15 7.50
CA LEU A 210 13.12 -34.08 6.42
C LEU A 210 14.35 -34.37 5.53
N ALA A 211 15.13 -33.35 5.19
CA ALA A 211 16.36 -33.50 4.42
C ALA A 211 17.38 -34.35 5.19
N ALA A 212 17.58 -34.07 6.47
CA ALA A 212 18.48 -34.82 7.34
C ALA A 212 18.11 -36.31 7.44
N GLN A 213 16.82 -36.63 7.56
CA GLN A 213 16.31 -38.02 7.57
C GLN A 213 16.66 -38.80 6.30
N HIS A 214 16.86 -38.11 5.18
CA HIS A 214 17.21 -38.69 3.88
C HIS A 214 18.64 -38.39 3.43
N HIS A 215 19.51 -37.94 4.36
CA HIS A 215 20.91 -37.59 4.07
C HIS A 215 21.08 -36.53 2.95
N LYS A 216 20.15 -35.59 2.88
CA LYS A 216 20.14 -34.45 1.95
C LYS A 216 20.46 -33.14 2.69
N GLY A 217 20.85 -32.11 1.95
CA GLY A 217 21.25 -30.82 2.50
C GLY A 217 20.41 -29.64 2.01
N ALA A 218 20.92 -28.43 2.26
CA ALA A 218 20.26 -27.17 1.91
C ALA A 218 19.96 -27.03 0.41
N ALA A 219 20.83 -27.57 -0.46
CA ALA A 219 20.64 -27.53 -1.90
C ALA A 219 19.40 -28.30 -2.35
N GLU A 220 19.14 -29.47 -1.77
CA GLU A 220 17.93 -30.24 -2.07
C GLU A 220 16.66 -29.57 -1.52
N ILE A 221 16.76 -28.86 -0.39
CA ILE A 221 15.66 -28.05 0.13
C ILE A 221 15.31 -26.94 -0.86
N GLY A 222 16.31 -26.16 -1.30
CA GLY A 222 16.09 -25.09 -2.28
C GLY A 222 15.53 -25.62 -3.60
N ARG A 223 16.06 -26.73 -4.11
CA ARG A 223 15.53 -27.38 -5.32
C ARG A 223 14.07 -27.80 -5.14
N PHE A 224 13.73 -28.42 -4.01
CA PHE A 224 12.35 -28.82 -3.75
C PHE A 224 11.41 -27.61 -3.66
N LYS A 225 11.83 -26.50 -3.04
CA LYS A 225 11.03 -25.25 -2.99
C LYS A 225 10.79 -24.66 -4.37
N ALA A 226 11.76 -24.73 -5.28
CA ALA A 226 11.55 -24.36 -6.68
C ALA A 226 10.50 -25.25 -7.37
N LEU A 227 10.46 -26.56 -7.05
CA LEU A 227 9.40 -27.45 -7.53
C LEU A 227 8.03 -27.09 -6.95
N VAL A 228 7.97 -26.70 -5.68
CA VAL A 228 6.74 -26.20 -5.04
C VAL A 228 6.22 -24.96 -5.76
N TYR A 229 7.08 -23.99 -6.09
CA TYR A 229 6.69 -22.82 -6.87
C TYR A 229 6.20 -23.18 -8.28
N ARG A 230 6.90 -24.08 -8.98
CA ARG A 230 6.47 -24.57 -10.30
C ARG A 230 5.08 -25.22 -10.24
N ALA A 231 4.81 -25.98 -9.18
CA ALA A 231 3.51 -26.56 -8.92
C ALA A 231 2.44 -25.51 -8.56
N ALA A 232 2.80 -24.49 -7.78
CA ALA A 232 1.92 -23.40 -7.42
C ALA A 232 1.49 -22.61 -8.66
N ALA A 233 2.44 -22.23 -9.52
CA ALA A 233 2.16 -21.53 -10.78
C ALA A 233 1.29 -22.38 -11.72
N ALA A 234 1.61 -23.67 -11.90
CA ALA A 234 0.80 -24.56 -12.74
C ALA A 234 -0.60 -24.81 -12.15
N GLY A 235 -0.72 -24.88 -10.82
CA GLY A 235 -1.98 -25.10 -10.12
C GLY A 235 -2.85 -23.86 -9.98
N ALA A 236 -2.27 -22.65 -10.01
CA ALA A 236 -2.99 -21.38 -10.04
C ALA A 236 -3.50 -21.03 -11.45
N ASP A 237 -2.74 -21.40 -12.50
CA ASP A 237 -3.01 -20.97 -13.88
C ASP A 237 -3.07 -19.43 -13.93
N ASP A 238 -4.15 -18.84 -14.44
CA ASP A 238 -4.31 -17.37 -14.54
C ASP A 238 -5.05 -16.74 -13.34
N ASP A 239 -5.12 -17.39 -12.17
CA ASP A 239 -5.80 -16.84 -10.98
C ASP A 239 -5.19 -15.50 -10.54
N SER A 240 -6.01 -14.45 -10.57
CA SER A 240 -5.61 -13.07 -10.27
C SER A 240 -5.12 -12.86 -8.83
N GLY A 241 -5.47 -13.77 -7.91
CA GLY A 241 -5.02 -13.80 -6.52
C GLY A 241 -3.94 -14.84 -6.23
N PHE A 242 -3.27 -15.39 -7.24
CA PHE A 242 -2.15 -16.31 -7.04
C PHE A 242 -1.07 -15.67 -6.15
N GLY A 243 -0.71 -16.37 -5.07
CA GLY A 243 0.42 -16.01 -4.23
C GLY A 243 1.26 -17.16 -3.72
N ILE A 244 2.40 -16.81 -3.13
CA ILE A 244 3.31 -17.74 -2.44
C ILE A 244 3.81 -17.14 -1.12
N LEU A 245 4.07 -18.00 -0.13
CA LEU A 245 4.89 -17.66 1.04
C LEU A 245 6.18 -18.47 1.01
N VAL A 246 7.33 -17.79 0.99
CA VAL A 246 8.64 -18.44 0.84
C VAL A 246 9.70 -17.70 1.66
N ASP A 247 10.59 -18.45 2.32
CA ASP A 247 11.69 -17.92 3.11
C ASP A 247 12.90 -17.58 2.25
N ASP A 248 13.79 -16.74 2.78
CA ASP A 248 15.03 -16.38 2.12
C ASP A 248 16.11 -17.45 2.23
N GLN A 249 16.15 -18.18 3.36
CA GLN A 249 17.24 -19.10 3.68
C GLN A 249 17.40 -20.20 2.62
N PHE A 250 16.28 -20.82 2.23
CA PHE A 250 16.27 -21.88 1.22
C PHE A 250 15.52 -21.50 -0.05
N GLY A 251 14.67 -20.47 -0.01
CA GLY A 251 13.80 -20.09 -1.11
C GLY A 251 14.29 -18.93 -1.96
N ARG A 252 15.54 -18.46 -1.80
CA ARG A 252 16.08 -17.30 -2.52
C ARG A 252 15.95 -17.40 -4.04
N ASP A 253 16.29 -18.55 -4.62
CA ASP A 253 16.15 -18.76 -6.07
C ASP A 253 14.68 -18.70 -6.51
N THR A 254 13.77 -19.19 -5.66
CA THR A 254 12.32 -19.09 -5.89
C THR A 254 11.84 -17.64 -5.82
N LEU A 255 12.31 -16.86 -4.85
CA LEU A 255 12.00 -15.42 -4.75
C LEU A 255 12.42 -14.68 -6.03
N HIS A 256 13.62 -14.96 -6.55
CA HIS A 256 14.09 -14.35 -7.79
C HIS A 256 13.24 -14.75 -9.01
N GLN A 257 12.85 -16.02 -9.11
CA GLN A 257 12.00 -16.52 -10.21
C GLN A 257 10.57 -15.95 -10.14
N ALA A 258 10.03 -15.75 -8.93
CA ALA A 258 8.68 -15.25 -8.74
C ALA A 258 8.57 -13.72 -8.90
N ALA A 259 9.67 -12.97 -8.73
CA ALA A 259 9.65 -11.51 -8.74
C ALA A 259 9.02 -10.87 -9.99
N SER A 260 9.14 -11.53 -11.15
CA SER A 260 8.59 -11.05 -12.43
C SER A 260 7.24 -11.68 -12.81
N SER A 261 6.69 -12.60 -12.01
CA SER A 261 5.43 -13.29 -12.36
C SER A 261 4.18 -12.44 -12.08
N GLY A 262 4.32 -11.38 -11.27
CA GLY A 262 3.19 -10.59 -10.81
C GLY A 262 2.33 -11.28 -9.74
N CYS A 263 2.73 -12.47 -9.26
CA CYS A 263 2.07 -13.12 -8.13
C CYS A 263 2.29 -12.35 -6.83
N TRP A 264 1.42 -12.56 -5.84
CA TRP A 264 1.64 -12.05 -4.49
C TRP A 264 2.76 -12.85 -3.82
N ILE A 265 3.75 -12.18 -3.23
CA ILE A 265 4.87 -12.85 -2.56
C ILE A 265 4.91 -12.36 -1.13
N GLY A 266 4.80 -13.27 -0.17
CA GLY A 266 5.13 -12.97 1.22
C GLY A 266 6.39 -13.70 1.68
N ARG A 267 7.18 -13.00 2.48
CA ARG A 267 8.48 -13.46 2.98
C ARG A 267 8.52 -13.34 4.50
N PRO A 268 8.82 -14.42 5.25
CA PRO A 268 8.81 -14.40 6.70
C PRO A 268 9.92 -13.50 7.25
N ALA A 269 9.62 -12.81 8.34
CA ALA A 269 10.56 -12.02 9.13
C ALA A 269 10.90 -12.67 10.46
N GLU A 270 10.10 -13.64 10.92
CA GLU A 270 10.31 -14.36 12.16
C GLU A 270 11.31 -15.51 12.02
N LEU A 271 12.03 -15.82 13.10
CA LEU A 271 12.82 -17.04 13.21
C LEU A 271 11.91 -18.28 13.34
N SER A 272 12.27 -19.37 12.67
CA SER A 272 11.42 -20.57 12.58
C SER A 272 11.26 -21.27 13.93
N ASP A 273 10.02 -21.63 14.26
CA ASP A 273 9.65 -22.41 15.45
C ASP A 273 10.13 -21.85 16.80
N GLN A 274 10.32 -20.53 16.87
CA GLN A 274 10.67 -19.84 18.11
C GLN A 274 9.46 -19.34 18.88
N PHE A 275 9.53 -19.50 20.20
CA PHE A 275 8.68 -18.82 21.16
C PHE A 275 9.52 -18.46 22.39
N PRO A 276 9.57 -17.19 22.82
CA PRO A 276 8.84 -16.03 22.31
C PRO A 276 9.24 -15.60 20.88
N LEU A 277 8.54 -14.63 20.29
CA LEU A 277 8.84 -14.13 18.95
C LEU A 277 10.28 -13.59 18.87
N GLU A 278 11.01 -14.08 17.89
CA GLU A 278 12.31 -13.53 17.47
C GLU A 278 12.26 -13.22 15.96
N LEU A 279 12.95 -12.16 15.54
CA LEU A 279 13.04 -11.74 14.14
C LEU A 279 14.41 -12.10 13.57
N GLU A 280 14.44 -12.56 12.32
CA GLU A 280 15.67 -12.96 11.61
C GLU A 280 16.13 -11.94 10.56
N ILE A 281 15.45 -10.80 10.45
CA ILE A 281 15.75 -9.73 9.47
C ILE A 281 16.80 -8.72 9.97
N GLY A 282 17.69 -9.16 10.85
CA GLY A 282 18.78 -8.34 11.38
C GLY A 282 18.39 -7.35 12.50
N PRO A 283 19.39 -6.66 13.08
CA PRO A 283 19.19 -5.78 14.24
C PRO A 283 18.48 -4.45 13.90
N ASP A 284 18.66 -3.96 12.67
CA ASP A 284 18.00 -2.75 12.15
C ASP A 284 17.00 -3.13 11.05
N LEU A 285 15.72 -3.17 11.41
CA LEU A 285 14.66 -3.66 10.54
C LEU A 285 14.49 -2.78 9.29
N GLY A 286 14.66 -1.46 9.43
CA GLY A 286 14.49 -0.52 8.32
C GLY A 286 15.56 -0.71 7.23
N SER A 287 16.83 -0.82 7.63
CA SER A 287 17.93 -1.06 6.69
C SER A 287 17.80 -2.42 6.01
N ALA A 288 17.43 -3.47 6.75
CA ALA A 288 17.27 -4.81 6.18
C ALA A 288 16.10 -4.89 5.19
N LEU A 289 14.93 -4.30 5.53
CA LEU A 289 13.79 -4.28 4.63
C LEU A 289 14.04 -3.41 3.40
N ASN A 290 14.90 -2.38 3.48
CA ASN A 290 15.25 -1.56 2.31
C ASN A 290 15.99 -2.36 1.22
N GLU A 291 16.56 -3.53 1.54
CA GLU A 291 17.15 -4.44 0.56
C GLU A 291 16.11 -5.37 -0.09
N TRP A 292 14.88 -5.42 0.44
CA TRP A 292 13.81 -6.24 -0.11
C TRP A 292 13.11 -5.51 -1.26
N PRO A 293 12.64 -6.22 -2.29
CA PRO A 293 11.77 -5.61 -3.29
C PRO A 293 10.46 -5.14 -2.65
N VAL A 294 10.09 -3.88 -2.88
CA VAL A 294 8.86 -3.25 -2.33
C VAL A 294 7.57 -4.00 -2.67
N THR A 295 7.59 -4.87 -3.69
CA THR A 295 6.47 -5.73 -4.09
C THR A 295 6.30 -6.97 -3.22
N GLN A 296 7.24 -7.28 -2.33
CA GLN A 296 7.15 -8.40 -1.40
C GLN A 296 6.49 -7.95 -0.08
N THR A 297 5.58 -8.76 0.42
CA THR A 297 4.93 -8.56 1.72
C THR A 297 5.79 -9.14 2.83
N VAL A 298 6.05 -8.36 3.87
CA VAL A 298 6.70 -8.85 5.08
C VAL A 298 5.68 -9.66 5.86
N LYS A 299 5.97 -10.92 6.13
CA LYS A 299 5.12 -11.80 6.93
C LYS A 299 5.74 -11.98 8.31
N VAL A 300 4.95 -11.91 9.36
CA VAL A 300 5.37 -12.28 10.71
C VAL A 300 4.36 -13.22 11.35
N ARG A 301 4.83 -14.34 11.87
CA ARG A 301 4.02 -15.28 12.66
C ARG A 301 4.24 -15.06 14.14
N VAL A 302 3.17 -14.81 14.89
CA VAL A 302 3.21 -14.55 16.33
C VAL A 302 2.29 -15.52 17.06
N LEU A 303 2.89 -16.30 17.97
CA LEU A 303 2.16 -17.13 18.93
C LEU A 303 1.77 -16.22 20.10
N TYR A 304 0.55 -15.69 20.08
CA TYR A 304 0.13 -14.61 20.96
C TYR A 304 -1.13 -14.98 21.73
N ARG A 305 -1.12 -14.72 23.05
CA ARG A 305 -2.29 -14.82 23.90
C ARG A 305 -2.38 -13.65 24.87
N LEU A 306 -3.61 -13.20 25.16
CA LEU A 306 -3.86 -12.13 26.12
C LEU A 306 -3.59 -12.56 27.57
N ASP A 307 -3.63 -13.87 27.86
CA ASP A 307 -3.36 -14.44 29.17
C ASP A 307 -1.88 -14.79 29.41
N ASP A 308 -0.99 -14.51 28.45
CA ASP A 308 0.45 -14.67 28.64
C ASP A 308 1.00 -13.72 29.72
N SER A 309 2.16 -14.06 30.28
CA SER A 309 2.83 -13.15 31.21
C SER A 309 3.10 -11.79 30.57
N GLU A 310 3.06 -10.73 31.37
CA GLU A 310 3.24 -9.36 30.90
C GLU A 310 4.55 -9.16 30.13
N ASP A 311 5.65 -9.80 30.56
CA ASP A 311 6.95 -9.73 29.88
C ASP A 311 6.90 -10.27 28.44
N ILE A 312 6.17 -11.38 28.23
CA ILE A 312 6.00 -11.99 26.92
C ILE A 312 5.15 -11.10 26.01
N ARG A 313 4.00 -10.61 26.52
CA ARG A 313 3.13 -9.69 25.75
C ARG A 313 3.89 -8.42 25.36
N ASN A 314 4.55 -7.79 26.33
CA ASN A 314 5.35 -6.57 26.09
C ASN A 314 6.48 -6.79 25.09
N LEU A 315 7.11 -7.97 25.07
CA LEU A 315 8.11 -8.31 24.06
C LEU A 315 7.49 -8.38 22.66
N HIS A 316 6.40 -9.13 22.49
CA HIS A 316 5.71 -9.27 21.20
C HIS A 316 5.18 -7.92 20.71
N ASP A 317 4.54 -7.14 21.58
CA ASP A 317 4.00 -5.81 21.26
C ASP A 317 5.08 -4.89 20.71
N ARG A 318 6.22 -4.79 21.40
CA ARG A 318 7.36 -3.97 20.94
C ARG A 318 7.89 -4.44 19.58
N LEU A 319 7.98 -5.75 19.35
CA LEU A 319 8.47 -6.28 18.07
C LEU A 319 7.48 -6.03 16.93
N MET A 320 6.18 -6.21 17.16
CA MET A 320 5.14 -5.92 16.17
C MET A 320 5.10 -4.43 15.81
N VAL A 321 5.18 -3.53 16.81
CA VAL A 321 5.23 -2.07 16.58
C VAL A 321 6.47 -1.69 15.77
N ARG A 322 7.65 -2.21 16.14
CA ARG A 322 8.90 -1.93 15.42
C ARG A 322 8.86 -2.45 13.98
N LEU A 323 8.34 -3.66 13.77
CA LEU A 323 8.25 -4.23 12.44
C LEU A 323 7.25 -3.46 11.57
N ALA A 324 6.10 -3.07 12.12
CA ALA A 324 5.11 -2.28 11.41
C ALA A 324 5.65 -0.90 11.01
N ASP A 325 6.36 -0.19 11.91
CA ASP A 325 7.01 1.08 11.57
C ASP A 325 8.06 0.91 10.47
N ALA A 326 8.88 -0.16 10.53
CA ALA A 326 9.87 -0.45 9.50
C ALA A 326 9.23 -0.76 8.13
N CYS A 327 8.15 -1.56 8.09
CA CYS A 327 7.40 -1.84 6.87
C CYS A 327 6.84 -0.57 6.25
N ARG A 328 6.22 0.30 7.05
CA ARG A 328 5.69 1.60 6.59
C ARG A 328 6.77 2.49 5.99
N ARG A 329 7.90 2.68 6.70
CA ARG A 329 9.01 3.52 6.22
C ARG A 329 9.64 3.02 4.93
N THR A 330 9.60 1.71 4.70
CA THR A 330 10.15 1.06 3.50
C THR A 330 9.08 0.76 2.45
N ARG A 331 7.81 1.13 2.71
CA ARG A 331 6.64 0.92 1.86
C ARG A 331 6.33 -0.54 1.53
N HIS A 332 6.74 -1.46 2.40
CA HIS A 332 6.36 -2.87 2.30
C HIS A 332 5.00 -3.10 2.96
N GLU A 333 4.18 -3.95 2.36
CA GLU A 333 2.98 -4.46 3.03
C GLU A 333 3.39 -5.36 4.21
N LEU A 334 2.56 -5.39 5.24
CA LEU A 334 2.72 -6.27 6.40
C LEU A 334 1.59 -7.31 6.47
N LEU A 335 1.95 -8.59 6.58
CA LEU A 335 1.07 -9.68 6.96
C LEU A 335 1.39 -10.11 8.39
N VAL A 336 0.37 -10.13 9.26
CA VAL A 336 0.49 -10.68 10.61
C VAL A 336 -0.32 -11.97 10.70
N GLU A 337 0.36 -13.06 11.04
CA GLU A 337 -0.23 -14.37 11.31
C GLU A 337 -0.34 -14.57 12.83
N ILE A 338 -1.57 -14.60 13.35
CA ILE A 338 -1.84 -14.84 14.78
C ILE A 338 -2.15 -16.31 14.99
N ILE A 339 -1.43 -16.92 15.93
CA ILE A 339 -1.67 -18.29 16.40
C ILE A 339 -1.93 -18.24 17.90
N SER A 340 -3.14 -18.59 18.33
CA SER A 340 -3.53 -18.60 19.76
C SER A 340 -3.18 -19.91 20.47
N SER A 341 -2.97 -20.99 19.70
CA SER A 341 -2.58 -22.30 20.23
C SER A 341 -1.07 -22.43 20.42
N ARG A 342 -0.66 -23.27 21.36
CA ARG A 342 0.73 -23.68 21.57
C ARG A 342 0.83 -25.18 21.85
N PRO A 343 2.02 -25.80 21.86
CA PRO A 343 2.16 -27.21 22.23
C PRO A 343 1.57 -27.56 23.61
N ASP A 344 1.55 -26.60 24.53
CA ASP A 344 1.00 -26.71 25.88
C ASP A 344 -0.50 -26.39 25.98
N ASN A 345 -1.08 -25.60 25.05
CA ASN A 345 -2.44 -25.08 25.13
C ASN A 345 -3.21 -25.15 23.78
N SER A 346 -4.49 -25.52 23.82
CA SER A 346 -5.35 -25.51 22.63
C SER A 346 -5.58 -24.10 22.07
N ALA A 347 -6.00 -24.04 20.80
CA ALA A 347 -6.47 -22.78 20.21
C ALA A 347 -7.62 -22.20 21.04
N ASP A 348 -7.66 -20.87 21.12
CA ASP A 348 -8.67 -20.12 21.84
C ASP A 348 -9.31 -19.10 20.87
N PRO A 349 -10.32 -19.54 20.09
CA PRO A 349 -10.95 -18.70 19.07
C PRO A 349 -11.61 -17.45 19.65
N ASP A 350 -12.06 -17.51 20.90
CA ASP A 350 -12.73 -16.39 21.57
C ASP A 350 -11.75 -15.27 21.94
N MET A 351 -10.47 -15.59 22.09
CA MET A 351 -9.41 -14.63 22.38
C MET A 351 -8.98 -13.83 21.15
N VAL A 352 -9.08 -14.38 19.93
CA VAL A 352 -8.53 -13.76 18.71
C VAL A 352 -9.11 -12.36 18.45
N PRO A 353 -10.44 -12.10 18.52
CA PRO A 353 -10.95 -10.74 18.38
C PRO A 353 -10.33 -9.75 19.38
N GLY A 354 -10.10 -10.18 20.63
CA GLY A 354 -9.42 -9.37 21.64
C GLY A 354 -7.96 -9.09 21.29
N ILE A 355 -7.25 -10.06 20.73
CA ILE A 355 -5.88 -9.89 20.23
C ILE A 355 -5.86 -8.86 19.10
N LEU A 356 -6.78 -8.94 18.14
CA LEU A 356 -6.85 -8.00 17.03
C LEU A 356 -7.11 -6.56 17.52
N HIS A 357 -8.03 -6.39 18.47
CA HIS A 357 -8.29 -5.09 19.09
C HIS A 357 -7.02 -4.52 19.75
N HIS A 358 -6.33 -5.33 20.56
CA HIS A 358 -5.08 -4.94 21.21
C HIS A 358 -4.00 -4.53 20.19
N VAL A 359 -3.81 -5.29 19.11
CA VAL A 359 -2.81 -4.94 18.08
C VAL A 359 -3.16 -3.61 17.39
N TYR A 360 -4.43 -3.34 17.12
CA TYR A 360 -4.85 -2.04 16.59
C TYR A 360 -4.65 -0.88 17.60
N ASP A 361 -4.89 -1.11 18.89
CA ASP A 361 -4.65 -0.11 19.95
C ASP A 361 -3.16 0.25 20.08
N LEU A 362 -2.26 -0.67 19.74
CA LEU A 362 -0.82 -0.41 19.62
C LEU A 362 -0.46 0.45 18.39
N GLY A 363 -1.42 0.75 17.51
CA GLY A 363 -1.18 1.46 16.26
C GLY A 363 -0.61 0.57 15.14
N VAL A 364 -0.70 -0.76 15.28
CA VAL A 364 -0.27 -1.73 14.27
C VAL A 364 -1.47 -2.07 13.38
N PHE A 365 -1.38 -1.64 12.13
CA PHE A 365 -2.39 -1.85 11.11
C PHE A 365 -1.76 -2.65 9.97
N PRO A 366 -1.73 -3.99 10.05
CA PRO A 366 -1.19 -4.79 8.96
C PRO A 366 -2.10 -4.69 7.74
N ASP A 367 -1.54 -4.92 6.55
CA ASP A 367 -2.32 -4.96 5.32
C ASP A 367 -3.09 -6.28 5.20
N TRP A 368 -2.51 -7.36 5.73
CA TRP A 368 -3.09 -8.69 5.74
C TRP A 368 -3.09 -9.32 7.13
N TRP A 369 -4.17 -10.04 7.43
CA TRP A 369 -4.22 -10.97 8.57
C TRP A 369 -4.24 -12.41 8.07
N THR A 370 -3.43 -13.28 8.66
CA THR A 370 -3.61 -14.73 8.55
C THR A 370 -4.09 -15.26 9.88
N LEU A 371 -5.24 -15.94 9.88
CA LEU A 371 -5.87 -16.43 11.10
C LEU A 371 -6.07 -17.95 11.07
N GLU A 372 -6.19 -18.53 12.26
CA GLU A 372 -6.35 -19.97 12.39
C GLU A 372 -7.61 -20.50 11.68
N PRO A 373 -7.53 -21.67 11.04
CA PRO A 373 -8.63 -22.29 10.32
C PRO A 373 -9.70 -22.86 11.27
N ILE A 374 -10.65 -22.01 11.67
CA ILE A 374 -11.75 -22.36 12.59
C ILE A 374 -13.05 -22.59 11.81
N THR A 375 -13.80 -23.65 12.16
CA THR A 375 -15.08 -24.01 11.52
C THR A 375 -16.31 -23.32 12.14
N ASP A 376 -16.11 -22.56 13.21
CA ASP A 376 -17.17 -21.75 13.83
C ASP A 376 -17.45 -20.49 13.00
N SER A 377 -18.70 -20.32 12.58
CA SER A 377 -19.17 -19.14 11.86
C SER A 377 -19.18 -17.89 12.72
N GLU A 378 -19.49 -18.01 14.02
CA GLU A 378 -19.55 -16.85 14.91
C GLU A 378 -18.17 -16.24 15.14
N TYR A 379 -17.13 -17.08 15.27
CA TYR A 379 -15.73 -16.65 15.28
C TYR A 379 -15.41 -15.70 14.12
N TRP A 380 -15.69 -16.11 12.88
CA TRP A 380 -15.40 -15.30 11.71
C TRP A 380 -16.21 -14.00 11.66
N GLN A 381 -17.46 -14.02 12.12
CA GLN A 381 -18.28 -12.81 12.25
C GLN A 381 -17.68 -11.83 13.28
N ARG A 382 -17.24 -12.31 14.43
CA ARG A 382 -16.59 -11.48 15.47
C ARG A 382 -15.28 -10.86 14.95
N VAL A 383 -14.45 -11.65 14.26
CA VAL A 383 -13.23 -11.17 13.61
C VAL A 383 -13.56 -10.10 12.57
N ASN A 384 -14.48 -10.36 11.64
CA ASN A 384 -14.85 -9.42 10.58
C ASN A 384 -15.36 -8.10 11.17
N LYS A 385 -16.21 -8.16 12.20
CA LYS A 385 -16.72 -6.97 12.89
C LYS A 385 -15.59 -6.18 13.55
N THR A 386 -14.69 -6.85 14.26
CA THR A 386 -13.57 -6.22 14.96
C THR A 386 -12.66 -5.48 13.97
N VAL A 387 -12.31 -6.13 12.87
CA VAL A 387 -11.44 -5.52 11.86
C VAL A 387 -12.14 -4.36 11.14
N ALA A 388 -13.40 -4.51 10.74
CA ALA A 388 -14.16 -3.43 10.07
C ALA A 388 -14.29 -2.16 10.93
N GLN A 389 -14.31 -2.29 12.27
CA GLN A 389 -14.37 -1.15 13.18
C GLN A 389 -13.05 -0.36 13.25
N HIS A 390 -11.91 -1.02 13.05
CA HIS A 390 -10.59 -0.40 13.20
C HIS A 390 -9.97 -0.02 11.86
N ASP A 391 -10.04 -0.91 10.87
CA ASP A 391 -9.34 -0.78 9.59
C ASP A 391 -10.27 -1.07 8.40
N PRO A 392 -10.99 -0.05 7.92
CA PRO A 392 -11.79 -0.18 6.70
C PRO A 392 -10.94 -0.32 5.43
N HIS A 393 -9.61 -0.12 5.49
CA HIS A 393 -8.72 -0.12 4.33
C HIS A 393 -7.81 -1.34 4.24
N LEU A 394 -7.98 -2.34 5.11
CA LEU A 394 -7.30 -3.64 5.04
C LEU A 394 -7.30 -4.22 3.60
N GLN A 395 -6.26 -4.96 3.19
CA GLN A 395 -6.34 -5.77 1.96
C GLN A 395 -7.29 -6.95 2.18
N GLY A 396 -7.07 -7.73 3.23
CA GLY A 396 -7.91 -8.87 3.53
C GLY A 396 -7.42 -9.71 4.70
N ILE A 397 -8.28 -10.66 5.07
CA ILE A 397 -7.99 -11.74 5.98
C ILE A 397 -7.87 -13.02 5.15
N ILE A 398 -6.87 -13.83 5.41
CA ILE A 398 -6.71 -15.14 4.78
C ILE A 398 -6.72 -16.26 5.82
N VAL A 399 -7.29 -17.39 5.44
CA VAL A 399 -7.36 -18.59 6.27
C VAL A 399 -5.99 -19.31 6.26
N GLY A 400 -5.41 -19.53 7.43
CA GLY A 400 -4.17 -20.31 7.57
C GLY A 400 -4.38 -21.83 7.44
N GLY A 401 -3.31 -22.59 7.20
CA GLY A 401 -3.39 -24.04 6.95
C GLY A 401 -3.29 -24.96 8.17
N ARG A 402 -2.41 -24.64 9.14
CA ARG A 402 -2.23 -25.38 10.41
C ARG A 402 -2.21 -26.92 10.34
N GLU A 403 -1.56 -27.48 9.31
CA GLU A 403 -1.48 -28.95 9.09
C GLU A 403 -2.84 -29.65 8.96
N MET A 404 -3.91 -28.90 8.75
CA MET A 404 -5.24 -29.48 8.58
C MET A 404 -5.34 -30.24 7.26
N SER A 405 -6.06 -31.35 7.28
CA SER A 405 -6.37 -32.08 6.06
C SER A 405 -7.21 -31.24 5.12
N GLN A 406 -7.09 -31.49 3.81
CA GLN A 406 -7.87 -30.76 2.79
C GLN A 406 -9.38 -30.85 3.05
N GLN A 407 -9.87 -31.99 3.55
CA GLN A 407 -11.28 -32.15 3.90
C GLN A 407 -11.72 -31.17 5.00
N LYS A 408 -10.91 -30.99 6.05
CA LYS A 408 -11.25 -30.04 7.11
C LYS A 408 -11.12 -28.59 6.64
N LEU A 409 -10.13 -28.28 5.78
CA LEU A 409 -9.99 -26.95 5.18
C LEU A 409 -11.22 -26.57 4.33
N ARG A 410 -11.80 -27.50 3.59
CA ARG A 410 -13.05 -27.28 2.84
C ARG A 410 -14.19 -26.82 3.76
N ALA A 411 -14.38 -27.48 4.90
CA ALA A 411 -15.39 -27.08 5.87
C ALA A 411 -15.12 -25.69 6.47
N VAL A 412 -13.86 -25.30 6.64
CA VAL A 412 -13.48 -23.95 7.07
C VAL A 412 -13.79 -22.92 5.97
N PHE A 413 -13.53 -23.22 4.70
CA PHE A 413 -13.82 -22.33 3.59
C PHE A 413 -15.32 -22.03 3.48
N GLU A 414 -16.20 -23.02 3.66
CA GLU A 414 -17.66 -22.86 3.63
C GLU A 414 -18.21 -21.83 4.63
N VAL A 415 -17.54 -21.67 5.79
CA VAL A 415 -17.93 -20.67 6.80
C VAL A 415 -17.17 -19.35 6.62
N ALA A 416 -15.88 -19.40 6.31
CA ALA A 416 -15.03 -18.22 6.23
C ALA A 416 -15.34 -17.37 4.98
N ALA A 417 -15.63 -18.00 3.84
CA ALA A 417 -15.96 -17.32 2.59
C ALA A 417 -17.22 -16.43 2.68
N ARG A 418 -18.09 -16.68 3.67
CA ARG A 418 -19.28 -15.84 3.94
C ARG A 418 -18.94 -14.47 4.48
N GLN A 419 -17.72 -14.27 5.01
CA GLN A 419 -17.32 -12.99 5.56
C GLN A 419 -16.65 -12.11 4.51
N PRO A 420 -17.08 -10.84 4.31
CA PRO A 420 -16.56 -9.96 3.27
C PRO A 420 -15.06 -9.66 3.35
N LEU A 421 -14.49 -9.63 4.57
CA LEU A 421 -13.06 -9.35 4.75
C LEU A 421 -12.18 -10.60 4.59
N VAL A 422 -12.75 -11.81 4.57
CA VAL A 422 -11.97 -13.01 4.28
C VAL A 422 -11.85 -13.18 2.77
N ARG A 423 -10.63 -13.16 2.26
CA ARG A 423 -10.30 -13.00 0.83
C ARG A 423 -9.58 -14.19 0.23
N GLY A 424 -9.30 -15.22 1.03
CA GLY A 424 -8.72 -16.46 0.55
C GLY A 424 -7.98 -17.19 1.64
N PHE A 425 -6.86 -17.81 1.28
CA PHE A 425 -6.14 -18.71 2.17
C PHE A 425 -4.63 -18.69 1.92
N ALA A 426 -3.86 -19.08 2.94
CA ALA A 426 -2.46 -19.43 2.83
C ALA A 426 -2.25 -20.83 3.44
N VAL A 427 -2.02 -21.83 2.58
CA VAL A 427 -1.95 -23.24 2.99
C VAL A 427 -0.70 -23.92 2.44
N GLY A 428 -0.12 -24.83 3.23
CA GLY A 428 1.20 -25.40 2.97
C GLY A 428 1.25 -26.91 3.04
N ARG A 429 1.52 -27.46 4.23
CA ARG A 429 1.76 -28.90 4.46
C ARG A 429 0.69 -29.81 3.86
N SER A 430 -0.58 -29.40 3.86
CA SER A 430 -1.69 -30.13 3.23
C SER A 430 -1.55 -30.35 1.71
N ILE A 431 -0.64 -29.63 1.05
CA ILE A 431 -0.28 -29.76 -0.36
C ILE A 431 1.07 -30.47 -0.53
N PHE A 432 2.13 -29.96 0.12
CA PHE A 432 3.49 -30.39 -0.21
C PHE A 432 4.08 -31.48 0.69
N GLU A 433 3.50 -31.79 1.85
CA GLU A 433 4.11 -32.72 2.83
C GLU A 433 4.39 -34.10 2.25
N LYS A 434 3.33 -34.78 1.76
CA LYS A 434 3.45 -36.11 1.16
C LYS A 434 4.35 -36.10 -0.09
N PRO A 435 4.21 -35.14 -1.04
CA PRO A 435 5.17 -34.99 -2.14
C PRO A 435 6.62 -34.82 -1.67
N ALA A 436 6.86 -34.01 -0.63
CA ALA A 436 8.18 -33.81 -0.06
C ALA A 436 8.75 -35.12 0.48
N GLU A 437 8.01 -35.85 1.32
CA GLU A 437 8.45 -37.15 1.86
C GLU A 437 8.84 -38.13 0.73
N ARG A 438 8.04 -38.20 -0.34
CA ARG A 438 8.30 -39.11 -1.47
C ARG A 438 9.50 -38.67 -2.31
N TRP A 439 9.64 -37.38 -2.58
CA TRP A 439 10.73 -36.82 -3.38
C TRP A 439 12.06 -36.85 -2.62
N PHE A 440 12.08 -36.49 -1.33
CA PHE A 440 13.27 -36.60 -0.48
C PHE A 440 13.75 -38.05 -0.37
N ALA A 441 12.83 -39.01 -0.26
CA ALA A 441 13.14 -40.44 -0.28
C ALA A 441 13.58 -41.01 -1.65
N GLY A 442 13.60 -40.20 -2.73
CA GLY A 442 13.94 -40.65 -4.08
C GLY A 442 12.89 -41.55 -4.73
N LYS A 443 11.66 -41.59 -4.18
CA LYS A 443 10.55 -42.41 -4.69
C LYS A 443 9.79 -41.73 -5.83
N TRP A 444 9.83 -40.40 -5.88
CA TRP A 444 9.19 -39.57 -6.91
C TRP A 444 10.24 -38.72 -7.61
N ASN A 445 10.05 -38.53 -8.92
CA ASN A 445 10.84 -37.55 -9.68
C ASN A 445 10.23 -36.13 -9.55
N ASP A 446 10.85 -35.16 -10.20
CA ASP A 446 10.44 -33.75 -10.13
C ASP A 446 9.02 -33.52 -10.71
N ASP A 447 8.66 -34.23 -11.78
CA ASP A 447 7.37 -34.05 -12.46
C ASP A 447 6.24 -34.73 -11.68
N ASP A 448 6.48 -35.90 -11.09
CA ASP A 448 5.55 -36.57 -10.17
C ASP A 448 5.19 -35.65 -8.99
N ALA A 449 6.21 -35.04 -8.38
CA ALA A 449 6.04 -34.14 -7.25
C ALA A 449 5.25 -32.89 -7.66
N VAL A 450 5.59 -32.27 -8.79
CA VAL A 450 4.92 -31.06 -9.28
C VAL A 450 3.47 -31.33 -9.67
N MET A 451 3.19 -32.41 -10.40
CA MET A 451 1.83 -32.78 -10.78
C MET A 451 0.95 -33.02 -9.56
N ALA A 452 1.45 -33.75 -8.56
CA ALA A 452 0.71 -34.02 -7.33
C ALA A 452 0.42 -32.75 -6.53
N MET A 453 1.40 -31.85 -6.38
CA MET A 453 1.23 -30.59 -5.68
C MET A 453 0.29 -29.63 -6.42
N ALA A 454 0.43 -29.51 -7.75
CA ALA A 454 -0.41 -28.65 -8.57
C ALA A 454 -1.87 -29.08 -8.53
N SER A 455 -2.13 -30.39 -8.62
CA SER A 455 -3.48 -30.95 -8.50
C SER A 455 -4.10 -30.70 -7.11
N ALA A 456 -3.34 -30.92 -6.04
CA ALA A 456 -3.79 -30.65 -4.67
C ALA A 456 -4.08 -29.15 -4.45
N TYR A 457 -3.24 -28.28 -4.99
CA TYR A 457 -3.40 -26.84 -4.88
C TYR A 457 -4.63 -26.34 -5.65
N ARG A 458 -4.78 -26.73 -6.93
CA ARG A 458 -5.99 -26.46 -7.73
C ARG A 458 -7.25 -26.91 -7.03
N SER A 459 -7.24 -28.11 -6.42
CA SER A 459 -8.41 -28.62 -5.70
C SER A 459 -8.83 -27.78 -4.50
N LEU A 460 -7.90 -27.07 -3.84
CA LEU A 460 -8.20 -26.13 -2.76
C LEU A 460 -8.69 -24.78 -3.30
N ILE A 461 -8.16 -24.32 -4.43
CA ILE A 461 -8.69 -23.15 -5.14
C ILE A 461 -10.14 -23.40 -5.54
N ASP A 462 -10.44 -24.52 -6.19
CA ASP A 462 -11.80 -24.88 -6.62
C ASP A 462 -12.76 -24.97 -5.42
N ALA A 463 -12.28 -25.47 -4.28
CA ALA A 463 -13.07 -25.52 -3.05
C ALA A 463 -13.36 -24.13 -2.47
N TRP A 464 -12.37 -23.23 -2.52
CA TRP A 464 -12.56 -21.84 -2.11
C TRP A 464 -13.56 -21.12 -3.02
N ASP A 465 -13.47 -21.35 -4.34
CA ASP A 465 -14.36 -20.76 -5.34
C ASP A 465 -15.80 -21.25 -5.14
N ALA A 466 -15.99 -22.55 -4.92
CA ALA A 466 -17.29 -23.13 -4.61
C ALA A 466 -17.88 -22.52 -3.32
N ALA A 467 -17.07 -22.32 -2.29
CA ALA A 467 -17.51 -21.67 -1.05
C ALA A 467 -17.90 -20.19 -1.26
N CYS A 468 -17.14 -19.45 -2.07
CA CYS A 468 -17.46 -18.06 -2.43
C CYS A 468 -18.77 -17.97 -3.22
N GLN A 469 -18.98 -18.86 -4.19
CA GLN A 469 -20.21 -18.92 -4.99
C GLN A 469 -21.43 -19.21 -4.12
N GLN A 470 -21.33 -20.17 -3.18
CA GLN A 470 -22.41 -20.46 -2.23
C GLN A 470 -22.70 -19.27 -1.29
N ALA A 471 -21.69 -18.47 -0.98
CA ALA A 471 -21.84 -17.24 -0.21
C ALA A 471 -22.37 -16.05 -1.02
N GLY A 472 -22.64 -16.21 -2.32
CA GLY A 472 -23.12 -15.15 -3.21
C GLY A 472 -22.03 -14.11 -3.57
N ARG A 473 -20.76 -14.46 -3.43
CA ARG A 473 -19.62 -13.63 -3.83
C ARG A 473 -19.17 -14.02 -5.25
N LEU A 474 -18.68 -13.05 -6.01
CA LEU A 474 -18.05 -13.31 -7.29
C LEU A 474 -16.83 -14.22 -7.06
N ALA A 475 -16.79 -15.37 -7.75
CA ALA A 475 -15.55 -16.12 -7.90
C ALA A 475 -14.62 -15.32 -8.82
N GLY A 476 -13.39 -15.09 -8.37
CA GLY A 476 -12.38 -14.32 -9.10
C GLY A 476 -11.47 -15.18 -9.96
#